data_AF-A0A8T5KTI1-F1
#
_entry.id   AF-A0A8T5KTI1-F1
#
_cell.length_a   1.000
_cell.length_b   1.000
_cell.length_c   1.000
_cell.angle_alpha   90.00
_cell.angle_beta   90.00
_cell.angle_gamma   90.00
#
_symmetry.space_group_name_H-M   'P 1'
#
loop_
_entity.id
_entity.type
_entity.pdbx_description
1 polymer ?
#
loop_
_entity_poly.entity_id
_entity_poly.type
_entity_poly.pdbx_seq_one_letter_code
_entity_poly.pdbx_strand_id
1 'polypeptide(L)'
;MKKKIEAISIVAHPDDETIWMGGTILKNPDWNWTILSLCRKYDFDRAPKFKKVCELYEARGIISDLDDEKLNPLDVEEVAKKIKENLPKKEFDYVFTHGKNGEYEHLRHKEIHDAVLHLVDNNKLICKKLFCFSYLPGSRSWEDSELKIPISNPNSDWRVFLDDETLQRKIKIVVSTYGFSPESFEALSCASREAFDLKKEGK
;
A
#
# COMPACT_ATOMS: atom_id res chain seq x y z
N MET A 1 6.77 18.67 23.51
CA MET A 1 6.72 18.37 22.06
C MET A 1 5.49 17.51 21.82
N LYS A 2 4.61 17.85 20.85
CA LYS A 2 3.44 17.01 20.54
C LYS A 2 3.93 15.65 20.02
N LYS A 3 3.32 14.56 20.45
CA LYS A 3 3.60 13.22 19.93
C LYS A 3 3.27 13.20 18.43
N LYS A 4 4.24 12.86 17.58
CA LYS A 4 3.99 12.66 16.14
C LYS A 4 3.19 11.36 15.94
N ILE A 5 2.31 11.36 14.95
CA ILE A 5 1.52 10.19 14.56
C ILE A 5 2.47 9.16 13.94
N GLU A 6 2.43 7.93 14.43
CA GLU A 6 3.21 6.81 13.89
C GLU A 6 2.33 6.01 12.92
N ALA A 7 2.69 5.94 11.64
CA ALA A 7 1.91 5.24 10.63
C ALA A 7 2.76 4.27 9.81
N ILE A 8 2.16 3.15 9.40
CA ILE A 8 2.79 2.19 8.49
C ILE A 8 1.86 1.80 7.35
N SER A 9 2.41 1.76 6.14
CA SER A 9 1.82 1.11 4.98
C SER A 9 2.54 -0.22 4.73
N ILE A 10 1.80 -1.33 4.74
CA ILE A 10 2.31 -2.68 4.46
C ILE A 10 1.71 -3.13 3.14
N VAL A 11 2.55 -3.30 2.13
CA VAL A 11 2.14 -3.58 0.75
C VAL A 11 2.93 -4.74 0.15
N ALA A 12 2.41 -5.30 -0.94
CA ALA A 12 3.03 -6.38 -1.66
C ALA A 12 4.26 -5.90 -2.43
N HIS A 13 4.09 -4.95 -3.34
CA HIS A 13 5.11 -4.57 -4.29
C HIS A 13 5.54 -3.10 -4.14
N PRO A 14 6.72 -2.75 -4.67
CA PRO A 14 7.14 -1.36 -4.71
C PRO A 14 6.42 -0.54 -5.77
N ASP A 15 5.43 0.26 -5.37
CA ASP A 15 4.54 1.12 -6.15
C ASP A 15 3.14 1.13 -5.55
N ASP A 16 2.71 0.01 -4.96
CA ASP A 16 1.43 -0.14 -4.27
C ASP A 16 1.22 0.95 -3.21
N GLU A 17 2.26 1.32 -2.47
CA GLU A 17 2.17 2.39 -1.46
C GLU A 17 1.78 3.73 -2.10
N THR A 18 2.20 3.95 -3.34
CA THR A 18 1.90 5.15 -4.11
C THR A 18 0.57 5.01 -4.81
N ILE A 19 0.29 3.92 -5.52
CA ILE A 19 -0.95 3.72 -6.30
C ILE A 19 -2.17 3.83 -5.38
N TRP A 20 -2.17 3.11 -4.26
CA TRP A 20 -3.35 2.99 -3.39
C TRP A 20 -3.49 4.11 -2.36
N MET A 21 -2.37 4.71 -1.92
CA MET A 21 -2.41 5.69 -0.83
C MET A 21 -1.36 6.82 -0.87
N GLY A 22 -0.66 7.02 -1.99
CA GLY A 22 0.41 8.02 -2.09
C GLY A 22 -0.06 9.45 -1.80
N GLY A 23 -1.31 9.78 -2.15
CA GLY A 23 -1.92 11.07 -1.83
C GLY A 23 -2.14 11.25 -0.32
N THR A 24 -2.55 10.22 0.39
CA THR A 24 -2.69 10.23 1.85
C THR A 24 -1.34 10.46 2.53
N ILE A 25 -0.26 9.85 2.04
CA ILE A 25 1.09 10.09 2.53
C ILE A 25 1.49 11.56 2.30
N LEU A 26 1.33 12.05 1.06
CA LEU A 26 1.67 13.43 0.67
C LEU A 26 0.90 14.51 1.46
N LYS A 27 -0.35 14.23 1.83
CA LYS A 27 -1.20 15.16 2.60
C LYS A 27 -0.91 15.15 4.10
N ASN A 28 -0.09 14.22 4.59
CA ASN A 28 0.26 14.09 6.00
C ASN A 28 1.79 14.06 6.20
N PRO A 29 2.52 15.12 5.79
CA PRO A 29 3.98 15.15 5.88
C PRO A 29 4.50 15.21 7.34
N ASP A 30 3.68 15.64 8.29
CA ASP A 30 4.06 15.72 9.70
C ASP A 30 4.00 14.36 10.44
N TRP A 31 3.49 13.31 9.79
CA TRP A 31 3.41 11.96 10.35
C TRP A 31 4.75 11.23 10.17
N ASN A 32 5.07 10.33 11.08
CA ASN A 32 6.23 9.45 10.96
C ASN A 32 5.86 8.18 10.19
N TRP A 33 6.12 8.20 8.89
CA TRP A 33 5.76 7.11 7.98
C TRP A 33 6.81 6.00 7.96
N THR A 34 6.33 4.75 8.02
CA THR A 34 7.06 3.56 7.61
C THR A 34 6.36 2.94 6.42
N ILE A 35 7.10 2.50 5.41
CA ILE A 35 6.55 1.81 4.25
C ILE A 35 7.28 0.48 4.14
N LEU A 36 6.52 -0.62 4.15
CA LEU A 36 7.02 -1.97 4.09
C LEU A 36 6.48 -2.64 2.82
N SER A 37 7.35 -2.84 1.82
CA SER A 37 7.06 -3.67 0.64
C SER A 37 7.56 -5.09 0.88
N LEU A 38 6.71 -6.09 0.69
CA LEU A 38 7.03 -7.49 1.03
C LEU A 38 7.83 -8.23 -0.03
N CYS A 39 7.69 -7.82 -1.29
CA CYS A 39 8.31 -8.46 -2.44
C CYS A 39 9.44 -7.59 -3.03
N ARG A 40 10.19 -8.19 -3.98
CA ARG A 40 11.12 -7.50 -4.91
C ARG A 40 12.37 -6.87 -4.29
N LYS A 41 12.81 -7.26 -3.09
CA LYS A 41 14.05 -6.73 -2.46
C LYS A 41 15.31 -6.79 -3.33
N TYR A 42 15.46 -7.82 -4.15
CA TYR A 42 16.63 -8.01 -5.03
C TYR A 42 16.38 -7.62 -6.48
N ASP A 43 15.22 -7.02 -6.78
CA ASP A 43 14.90 -6.51 -8.10
C ASP A 43 15.76 -5.26 -8.39
N PHE A 44 16.72 -5.39 -9.31
CA PHE A 44 17.68 -4.33 -9.63
C PHE A 44 17.04 -3.10 -10.29
N ASP A 45 15.80 -3.21 -10.79
CA ASP A 45 15.04 -2.08 -11.30
C ASP A 45 14.13 -1.49 -10.21
N ARG A 46 13.29 -2.31 -9.58
CA ARG A 46 12.23 -1.84 -8.66
C ARG A 46 12.76 -1.44 -7.29
N ALA A 47 13.72 -2.16 -6.71
CA ALA A 47 14.18 -1.88 -5.35
C ALA A 47 14.89 -0.52 -5.20
N PRO A 48 15.76 -0.06 -6.12
CA PRO A 48 16.32 1.29 -6.07
C PRO A 48 15.26 2.38 -6.20
N LYS A 49 14.24 2.17 -7.06
CA LYS A 49 13.13 3.11 -7.26
C LYS A 49 12.27 3.23 -6.01
N PHE A 50 11.95 2.10 -5.36
CA PHE A 50 11.26 2.08 -4.06
C PHE A 50 11.95 2.95 -3.02
N LYS A 51 13.26 2.78 -2.88
CA LYS A 51 14.07 3.53 -1.92
C LYS A 51 13.98 5.03 -2.20
N LYS A 52 14.11 5.42 -3.47
CA LYS A 52 13.98 6.82 -3.91
C LYS A 52 12.59 7.39 -3.62
N VAL A 53 11.53 6.59 -3.79
CA VAL A 53 10.15 7.01 -3.46
C VAL A 53 9.96 7.18 -1.96
N CYS A 54 10.48 6.26 -1.14
CA CYS A 54 10.46 6.42 0.32
C CYS A 54 11.21 7.68 0.77
N GLU A 55 12.34 8.00 0.15
CA GLU A 55 13.08 9.26 0.39
C GLU A 55 12.24 10.49 0.01
N LEU A 56 11.53 10.47 -1.12
CA LEU A 56 10.62 11.55 -1.53
C LEU A 56 9.46 11.77 -0.56
N TYR A 57 8.99 10.70 0.09
CA TYR A 57 7.97 10.77 1.13
C TYR A 57 8.52 11.09 2.52
N GLU A 58 9.84 11.25 2.67
CA GLU A 58 10.50 11.34 3.98
C GLU A 58 10.12 10.17 4.92
N ALA A 59 9.85 9.00 4.33
CA ALA A 59 9.38 7.81 5.00
C ALA A 59 10.52 6.81 5.22
N ARG A 60 10.43 6.03 6.30
CA ARG A 60 11.29 4.85 6.49
C ARG A 60 10.83 3.73 5.55
N GLY A 61 11.55 3.54 4.45
CA GLY A 61 11.35 2.41 3.54
C GLY A 61 11.98 1.11 4.04
N ILE A 62 11.24 0.01 3.96
CA ILE A 62 11.67 -1.37 4.25
C ILE A 62 11.20 -2.24 3.09
N ILE A 63 12.09 -3.06 2.54
CA ILE A 63 11.77 -3.97 1.43
C ILE A 63 12.24 -5.38 1.74
N SER A 64 11.40 -6.36 1.42
CA SER A 64 11.58 -7.78 1.74
C SER A 64 11.53 -8.65 0.47
N ASP A 65 11.91 -9.92 0.61
CA ASP A 65 12.07 -10.92 -0.45
C ASP A 65 11.02 -12.03 -0.40
N LEU A 66 9.75 -11.69 -0.13
CA LEU A 66 8.64 -12.64 -0.31
C LEU A 66 8.51 -13.00 -1.81
N ASP A 67 8.20 -14.26 -2.10
CA ASP A 67 8.06 -14.74 -3.48
C ASP A 67 6.91 -14.04 -4.21
N ASP A 68 7.23 -13.52 -5.39
CA ASP A 68 6.29 -12.87 -6.32
C ASP A 68 6.44 -13.43 -7.74
N GLU A 69 7.40 -14.32 -7.99
CA GLU A 69 7.69 -14.82 -9.34
C GLU A 69 6.82 -16.02 -9.69
N LYS A 70 6.69 -16.98 -8.77
CA LYS A 70 5.92 -18.21 -9.03
C LYS A 70 4.43 -18.02 -8.77
N LEU A 71 4.06 -17.00 -7.98
CA LEU A 71 2.69 -16.70 -7.55
C LEU A 71 1.93 -17.93 -7.02
N ASN A 72 2.64 -18.87 -6.40
CA ASN A 72 2.00 -19.98 -5.70
C ASN A 72 1.32 -19.45 -4.44
N PRO A 73 0.16 -20.00 -4.05
CA PRO A 73 -0.47 -19.65 -2.78
C PRO A 73 0.49 -19.88 -1.61
N LEU A 74 0.62 -18.89 -0.72
CA LEU A 74 1.40 -18.99 0.51
C LEU A 74 0.48 -19.11 1.71
N ASP A 75 0.98 -19.78 2.76
CA ASP A 75 0.27 -19.85 4.02
C ASP A 75 0.32 -18.50 4.75
N VAL A 76 -0.78 -18.15 5.42
CA VAL A 76 -0.90 -16.89 6.18
C VAL A 76 0.22 -16.74 7.22
N GLU A 77 0.66 -17.83 7.86
CA GLU A 77 1.73 -17.83 8.86
C GLU A 77 3.09 -17.54 8.22
N GLU A 78 3.32 -17.97 6.99
CA GLU A 78 4.55 -17.69 6.25
C GLU A 78 4.67 -16.19 5.94
N VAL A 79 3.60 -15.61 5.40
CA VAL A 79 3.53 -14.18 5.09
C VAL A 79 3.60 -13.36 6.39
N ALA A 80 2.85 -13.75 7.43
CA ALA A 80 2.87 -13.10 8.74
C ALA A 80 4.25 -13.14 9.40
N LYS A 81 4.97 -14.25 9.29
CA LYS A 81 6.37 -14.37 9.74
C LYS A 81 7.25 -13.38 9.00
N LYS A 82 7.14 -13.28 7.67
CA LYS A 82 7.93 -12.34 6.86
C LYS A 82 7.67 -10.88 7.24
N ILE A 83 6.41 -10.52 7.47
CA ILE A 83 6.03 -9.19 7.98
C ILE A 83 6.73 -8.95 9.33
N LYS A 84 6.60 -9.87 10.30
CA LYS A 84 7.20 -9.74 11.64
C LYS A 84 8.72 -9.59 11.64
N GLU A 85 9.42 -10.29 10.76
CA GLU A 85 10.88 -10.19 10.62
C GLU A 85 11.33 -8.78 10.21
N ASN A 86 10.47 -8.05 9.49
CA ASN A 86 10.77 -6.72 8.95
C ASN A 86 10.09 -5.57 9.73
N LEU A 87 9.11 -5.87 10.59
CA LEU A 87 8.41 -4.86 11.37
C LEU A 87 9.34 -4.19 12.40
N PRO A 88 9.32 -2.85 12.50
CA PRO A 88 9.98 -2.17 13.61
C PRO A 88 9.29 -2.52 14.93
N LYS A 89 10.07 -2.67 16.01
CA LYS A 89 9.55 -2.92 17.35
C LYS A 89 8.92 -1.65 17.95
N LYS A 90 7.75 -1.25 17.46
CA LYS A 90 6.96 -0.11 17.94
C LYS A 90 5.46 -0.34 17.71
N GLU A 91 4.64 0.47 18.38
CA GLU A 91 3.20 0.56 18.15
C GLU A 91 2.90 1.63 17.10
N PHE A 92 1.80 1.46 16.37
CA PHE A 92 1.35 2.42 15.36
C PHE A 92 0.02 3.08 15.75
N ASP A 93 -0.14 4.35 15.44
CA ASP A 93 -1.46 4.97 15.45
C ASP A 93 -2.29 4.44 14.27
N TYR A 94 -1.67 4.26 13.10
CA TYR A 94 -2.33 3.79 11.88
C TYR A 94 -1.53 2.69 11.17
N VAL A 95 -2.22 1.60 10.81
CA VAL A 95 -1.73 0.58 9.87
C VAL A 95 -2.62 0.62 8.63
N PHE A 96 -1.99 0.64 7.46
CA PHE A 96 -2.64 0.53 6.16
C PHE A 96 -2.13 -0.73 5.46
N THR A 97 -3.03 -1.46 4.79
CA THR A 97 -2.70 -2.66 4.00
C THR A 97 -3.70 -2.85 2.87
N HIS A 98 -3.48 -3.86 2.03
CA HIS A 98 -4.39 -4.25 0.96
C HIS A 98 -5.80 -4.60 1.44
N GLY A 99 -6.76 -4.48 0.54
CA GLY A 99 -8.15 -4.92 0.67
C GLY A 99 -8.30 -6.43 0.51
N LYS A 100 -9.41 -6.96 1.02
CA LYS A 100 -9.75 -8.40 0.94
C LYS A 100 -9.83 -8.92 -0.50
N ASN A 101 -10.20 -8.06 -1.44
CA ASN A 101 -10.26 -8.37 -2.87
C ASN A 101 -8.90 -8.21 -3.58
N GLY A 102 -7.87 -7.70 -2.90
CA GLY A 102 -6.56 -7.42 -3.50
C GLY A 102 -6.61 -6.35 -4.61
N GLU A 103 -7.54 -5.39 -4.49
CA GLU A 103 -7.83 -4.26 -5.40
C GLU A 103 -8.26 -4.66 -6.82
N TYR A 104 -7.40 -5.39 -7.53
CA TYR A 104 -7.59 -5.93 -8.88
C TYR A 104 -7.46 -7.46 -8.90
N GLU A 105 -7.88 -8.13 -7.82
CA GLU A 105 -7.83 -9.58 -7.62
C GLU A 105 -6.44 -10.19 -7.46
N HIS A 106 -5.41 -9.37 -7.21
CA HIS A 106 -4.02 -9.83 -7.12
C HIS A 106 -3.79 -10.75 -5.92
N LEU A 107 -3.20 -11.93 -6.17
CA LEU A 107 -3.08 -12.97 -5.15
C LEU A 107 -2.17 -12.55 -3.99
N ARG A 108 -1.02 -11.88 -4.26
CA ARG A 108 -0.13 -11.41 -3.18
C ARG A 108 -0.80 -10.37 -2.27
N HIS A 109 -1.70 -9.55 -2.83
CA HIS A 109 -2.40 -8.51 -2.08
C HIS A 109 -3.37 -9.13 -1.08
N LYS A 110 -4.12 -10.15 -1.53
CA LYS A 110 -5.05 -10.91 -0.68
C LYS A 110 -4.33 -11.61 0.48
N GLU A 111 -3.19 -12.21 0.22
CA GLU A 111 -2.44 -12.90 1.28
C GLU A 111 -1.81 -11.93 2.29
N ILE A 112 -1.32 -10.77 1.84
CA ILE A 112 -0.81 -9.74 2.76
C ILE A 112 -1.96 -9.11 3.55
N HIS A 113 -3.13 -8.93 2.96
CA HIS A 113 -4.34 -8.55 3.69
C HIS A 113 -4.60 -9.54 4.84
N ASP A 114 -4.71 -10.84 4.54
CA ASP A 114 -5.00 -11.87 5.53
C ASP A 114 -3.92 -11.94 6.61
N ALA A 115 -2.64 -11.84 6.24
CA ALA A 115 -1.52 -11.88 7.16
C ALA A 115 -1.47 -10.66 8.10
N VAL A 116 -1.74 -9.45 7.60
CA VAL A 116 -1.79 -8.25 8.44
C VAL A 116 -2.93 -8.34 9.44
N LEU A 117 -4.13 -8.76 9.02
CA LEU A 117 -5.27 -8.95 9.91
C LEU A 117 -4.94 -10.00 10.98
N HIS A 118 -4.39 -11.15 10.57
CA HIS A 118 -3.95 -12.19 11.47
C HIS A 118 -2.97 -11.66 12.54
N LEU A 119 -1.98 -10.86 12.15
CA LEU A 119 -1.02 -10.27 13.10
C LEU A 119 -1.66 -9.28 14.07
N VAL A 120 -2.61 -8.48 13.60
CA VAL A 120 -3.31 -7.49 14.42
C VAL A 120 -4.28 -8.15 15.42
N ASP A 121 -4.97 -9.21 15.00
CA ASP A 121 -5.91 -9.96 15.85
C ASP A 121 -5.19 -10.76 16.93
N ASN A 122 -3.99 -11.26 16.63
CA ASN A 122 -3.13 -11.98 17.56
C ASN A 122 -2.20 -11.06 18.39
N ASN A 123 -2.41 -9.75 18.36
CA ASN A 123 -1.61 -8.73 19.06
C ASN A 123 -0.09 -8.85 18.78
N LYS A 124 0.27 -9.26 17.56
CA LYS A 124 1.65 -9.30 17.04
C LYS A 124 2.02 -8.05 16.25
N LEU A 125 1.02 -7.32 15.75
CA LEU A 125 1.13 -5.97 15.22
C LEU A 125 0.15 -5.07 16.01
N ILE A 126 0.69 -4.15 16.80
CA ILE A 126 -0.11 -3.28 17.67
C ILE A 126 -0.41 -1.97 16.95
N CYS A 127 -1.70 -1.66 16.81
CA CYS A 127 -2.15 -0.41 16.23
C CYS A 127 -3.43 0.13 16.87
N LYS A 128 -3.64 1.46 16.80
CA LYS A 128 -4.93 2.07 17.17
C LYS A 128 -5.96 1.91 16.07
N LYS A 129 -5.59 2.10 14.80
CA LYS A 129 -6.50 1.85 13.67
C LYS A 129 -5.83 0.99 12.60
N LEU A 130 -6.57 0.00 12.11
CA LEU A 130 -6.23 -0.78 10.93
C LEU A 130 -7.18 -0.40 9.81
N PHE A 131 -6.62 0.11 8.72
CA PHE A 131 -7.31 0.42 7.49
C PHE A 131 -6.86 -0.52 6.36
N CYS A 132 -7.82 -0.96 5.56
CA CYS A 132 -7.55 -1.67 4.32
C CYS A 132 -7.91 -0.79 3.12
N PHE A 133 -7.14 -0.86 2.03
CA PHE A 133 -7.51 -0.21 0.78
C PHE A 133 -8.90 -0.70 0.32
N SER A 134 -9.74 0.23 -0.12
CA SER A 134 -11.12 -0.03 -0.50
C SER A 134 -11.33 0.41 -1.95
N TYR A 135 -10.99 -0.48 -2.88
CA TYR A 135 -11.10 -0.27 -4.32
C TYR A 135 -11.96 -1.36 -4.95
N LEU A 136 -12.72 -0.97 -5.97
CA LEU A 136 -13.60 -1.85 -6.75
C LEU A 136 -13.08 -1.94 -8.19
N PRO A 137 -13.33 -3.05 -8.91
CA PRO A 137 -13.08 -3.11 -10.34
C PRO A 137 -13.85 -1.99 -11.06
N GLY A 138 -13.14 -1.17 -11.84
CA GLY A 138 -13.76 -0.15 -12.68
C GLY A 138 -14.42 -0.73 -13.93
N SER A 139 -15.09 0.13 -14.70
CA SER A 139 -15.66 -0.26 -16.00
C SER A 139 -14.63 -0.30 -17.11
N ARG A 140 -13.55 0.48 -17.00
CA ARG A 140 -12.48 0.58 -17.98
C ARG A 140 -11.53 -0.61 -17.87
N SER A 141 -11.38 -1.39 -18.94
CA SER A 141 -10.26 -2.31 -19.11
C SER A 141 -8.96 -1.55 -19.34
N TRP A 142 -7.87 -2.09 -18.82
CA TRP A 142 -6.53 -1.72 -19.26
C TRP A 142 -6.26 -2.40 -20.60
N GLU A 143 -6.17 -1.61 -21.67
CA GLU A 143 -6.07 -2.10 -23.05
C GLU A 143 -7.15 -3.14 -23.37
N ASP A 144 -6.81 -4.16 -24.16
CA ASP A 144 -7.67 -5.31 -24.50
C ASP A 144 -7.59 -6.44 -23.46
N SER A 145 -7.16 -6.14 -22.23
CA SER A 145 -7.06 -7.13 -21.16
C SER A 145 -8.35 -7.25 -20.33
N GLU A 146 -8.47 -8.37 -19.62
CA GLU A 146 -9.51 -8.59 -18.60
C GLU A 146 -9.29 -7.73 -17.34
N LEU A 147 -8.12 -7.12 -17.19
CA LEU A 147 -7.77 -6.32 -16.03
C LEU A 147 -8.51 -4.98 -16.06
N LYS A 148 -9.30 -4.71 -15.02
CA LYS A 148 -10.05 -3.46 -14.87
C LYS A 148 -9.25 -2.45 -14.06
N ILE A 149 -9.20 -1.20 -14.52
CA ILE A 149 -8.61 -0.10 -13.75
C ILE A 149 -9.44 0.10 -12.46
N PRO A 150 -8.88 -0.09 -11.26
CA PRO A 150 -9.66 0.02 -10.04
C PRO A 150 -10.10 1.44 -9.75
N ILE A 151 -11.25 1.57 -9.10
CA ILE A 151 -11.81 2.86 -8.66
C ILE A 151 -12.02 2.84 -7.15
N SER A 152 -11.79 3.98 -6.50
CA SER A 152 -12.03 4.13 -5.07
C SER A 152 -13.49 3.79 -4.73
N ASN A 153 -13.73 2.94 -3.73
CA ASN A 153 -15.07 2.59 -3.29
C ASN A 153 -15.79 3.82 -2.70
N PRO A 154 -16.92 4.27 -3.26
CA PRO A 154 -17.62 5.44 -2.75
C PRO A 154 -18.23 5.22 -1.36
N ASN A 155 -18.40 3.97 -0.93
CA ASN A 155 -19.01 3.58 0.34
C ASN A 155 -18.00 3.21 1.42
N SER A 156 -16.70 3.50 1.23
CA SER A 156 -15.66 3.21 2.23
C SER A 156 -15.80 4.08 3.48
N ASP A 157 -15.31 3.57 4.61
CA ASP A 157 -15.41 4.25 5.92
C ASP A 157 -14.64 5.57 5.97
N TRP A 158 -13.50 5.63 5.29
CA TRP A 158 -12.69 6.84 5.15
C TRP A 158 -12.29 7.07 3.70
N ARG A 159 -12.37 8.32 3.26
CA ARG A 159 -11.98 8.77 1.92
C ARG A 159 -11.11 10.00 2.00
N VAL A 160 -10.08 10.04 1.17
CA VAL A 160 -9.18 11.18 1.01
C VAL A 160 -9.34 11.74 -0.40
N PHE A 161 -9.70 13.01 -0.49
CA PHE A 161 -9.84 13.73 -1.75
C PHE A 161 -8.54 14.47 -2.05
N LEU A 162 -7.96 14.24 -3.22
CA LEU A 162 -6.74 14.87 -3.68
C LEU A 162 -7.09 16.10 -4.53
N ASP A 163 -6.44 17.23 -4.24
CA ASP A 163 -6.42 18.35 -5.16
C ASP A 163 -5.53 18.01 -6.38
N ASP A 164 -5.64 18.81 -7.43
CA ASP A 164 -4.91 18.60 -8.68
C ASP A 164 -3.40 18.55 -8.44
N GLU A 165 -2.87 19.41 -7.55
CA GLU A 165 -1.44 19.42 -7.23
C GLU A 165 -0.98 18.09 -6.62
N THR A 166 -1.69 17.59 -5.62
CA THR A 166 -1.38 16.32 -4.96
C THR A 166 -1.52 15.15 -5.92
N LEU A 167 -2.58 15.13 -6.73
CA LEU A 167 -2.78 14.09 -7.73
C LEU A 167 -1.65 14.08 -8.78
N GLN A 168 -1.27 15.25 -9.31
CA GLN A 168 -0.17 15.34 -10.27
C GLN A 168 1.16 14.91 -9.66
N ARG A 169 1.41 15.23 -8.37
CA ARG A 169 2.59 14.74 -7.65
C ARG A 169 2.57 13.21 -7.52
N LYS A 170 1.45 12.62 -7.13
CA LYS A 170 1.25 11.18 -7.04
C LYS A 170 1.53 10.49 -8.38
N ILE A 171 0.92 10.97 -9.47
CA ILE A 171 1.13 10.44 -10.83
C ILE A 171 2.60 10.59 -11.25
N LYS A 172 3.23 11.73 -10.96
CA LYS A 172 4.65 11.96 -11.27
C LYS A 172 5.58 10.98 -10.55
N ILE A 173 5.26 10.56 -9.32
CA ILE A 173 6.03 9.54 -8.63
C ILE A 173 5.97 8.21 -9.39
N VAL A 174 4.77 7.78 -9.79
CA VAL A 174 4.57 6.56 -10.60
C VAL A 174 5.28 6.64 -11.95
N VAL A 175 5.05 7.71 -12.71
CA VAL A 175 5.60 7.83 -14.07
C VAL A 175 7.09 8.14 -14.07
N SER A 176 7.53 9.15 -13.32
CA SER A 176 8.91 9.64 -13.40
C SER A 176 9.88 8.95 -12.45
N THR A 177 9.40 8.42 -11.31
CA THR A 177 10.30 7.79 -10.32
C THR A 177 10.27 6.27 -10.44
N TYR A 178 9.08 5.67 -10.54
CA TYR A 178 8.98 4.24 -10.85
C TYR A 178 9.20 3.93 -12.35
N GLY A 179 9.05 4.91 -13.23
CA GLY A 179 9.38 4.76 -14.65
C GLY A 179 8.27 4.10 -15.49
N PHE A 180 7.05 4.07 -14.99
CA PHE A 180 5.91 3.54 -15.73
C PHE A 180 5.44 4.52 -16.83
N SER A 181 4.82 3.99 -17.89
CA SER A 181 4.18 4.84 -18.91
C SER A 181 2.96 5.56 -18.32
N PRO A 182 2.62 6.78 -18.76
CA PRO A 182 1.37 7.45 -18.36
C PRO A 182 0.10 6.64 -18.66
N GLU A 183 0.15 5.73 -19.63
CA GLU A 183 -0.94 4.85 -20.06
C GLU A 183 -0.90 3.48 -19.35
N SER A 184 0.08 3.23 -18.46
CA SER A 184 0.20 1.97 -17.75
C SER A 184 -0.94 1.75 -16.76
N PHE A 185 -1.12 0.49 -16.34
CA PHE A 185 -2.08 0.14 -15.30
C PHE A 185 -1.86 0.94 -14.01
N GLU A 186 -0.60 1.09 -13.59
CA GLU A 186 -0.20 1.79 -12.36
C GLU A 186 -0.54 3.28 -12.42
N ALA A 187 -0.22 3.94 -13.54
CA ALA A 187 -0.52 5.36 -13.73
C ALA A 187 -2.03 5.61 -13.82
N LEU A 188 -2.75 4.75 -14.53
CA LEU A 188 -4.22 4.85 -14.67
C LEU A 188 -4.97 4.52 -13.38
N SER A 189 -4.38 3.71 -12.50
CA SER A 189 -4.95 3.38 -11.18
C SER A 189 -4.77 4.52 -10.15
N CYS A 190 -3.96 5.54 -10.46
CA CYS A 190 -3.84 6.73 -9.62
C CYS A 190 -5.08 7.63 -9.74
N ALA A 191 -6.07 7.40 -8.87
CA ALA A 191 -7.28 8.20 -8.80
C ALA A 191 -7.13 9.46 -7.91
N SER A 192 -7.98 10.47 -8.15
CA SER A 192 -8.13 11.68 -7.32
C SER A 192 -8.78 11.44 -5.95
N ARG A 193 -9.17 10.18 -5.68
CA ARG A 193 -9.80 9.74 -4.46
C ARG A 193 -9.10 8.48 -3.99
N GLU A 194 -8.77 8.43 -2.71
CA GLU A 194 -8.28 7.24 -2.03
C GLU A 194 -9.31 6.82 -0.99
N ALA A 195 -9.52 5.52 -0.86
CA ALA A 195 -10.61 4.96 -0.07
C ALA A 195 -10.09 3.83 0.82
N PHE A 196 -10.57 3.82 2.06
CA PHE A 196 -10.12 2.92 3.11
C PHE A 196 -11.30 2.40 3.93
N ASP A 197 -11.32 1.10 4.19
CA ASP A 197 -12.24 0.48 5.14
C ASP A 197 -11.56 0.31 6.49
N LEU A 198 -12.25 0.67 7.57
CA LEU A 198 -11.79 0.47 8.93
C LEU A 198 -12.05 -0.99 9.35
N LYS A 199 -11.00 -1.74 9.67
CA LYS A 199 -11.12 -3.14 10.14
C LYS A 199 -10.96 -3.28 11.64
N LYS A 200 -10.21 -2.38 12.28
CA LYS A 200 -10.07 -2.34 13.74
C LYS A 200 -9.89 -0.91 14.22
N GLU A 201 -10.57 -0.60 15.31
CA GLU A 201 -10.33 0.59 16.12
C GLU A 201 -10.07 0.14 17.56
N GLY A 202 -8.84 0.32 18.02
CA GLY A 202 -8.44 0.12 19.40
C GLY A 202 -9.13 1.16 20.29
N LYS A 203 -9.50 0.73 21.51
CA LYS A 203 -10.03 1.61 22.54
C LYS A 203 -8.98 2.59 23.06
#